data_AF-A0A0J7KRL8-F1
#
_entry.id   AF-A0A0J7KRL8-F1
#
_cell.length_a   1.000
_cell.length_b   1.000
_cell.length_c   1.000
_cell.angle_alpha   90.00
_cell.angle_beta   90.00
_cell.angle_gamma   90.00
#
_symmetry.space_group_name_H-M   'P 1'
#
loop_
_entity.id
_entity.type
_entity.pdbx_description
1 polymer ?
#
loop_
_entity_poly.entity_id
_entity_poly.type
_entity_poly.pdbx_seq_one_letter_code
_entity_poly.pdbx_strand_id
1 'polypeptide(L)'
;MFREQLIQSSTKLIQVGEPIRNPVSVQHIKWLEQCYNEGLIRRLNLGILSVIWLDNYDKDCSLYKAVCPYLKPRFVTFHERIVDVGFLDKWWLLKRKMKDYDINEAEFSVVQIANNRDTIST
;
A
#
# COMPACT_ATOMS: atom_id res chain seq x y z
N MET A 1 15.64 3.85 3.47
CA MET A 1 14.53 4.81 3.25
C MET A 1 13.20 4.11 2.87
N PHE A 2 12.72 4.06 1.60
CA PHE A 2 11.37 3.48 1.32
C PHE A 2 11.26 1.99 1.65
N ARG A 3 12.12 1.16 1.06
CA ARG A 3 12.12 -0.30 1.29
C ARG A 3 12.23 -0.64 2.78
N GLU A 4 13.04 0.12 3.49
CA GLU A 4 13.21 -0.02 4.94
C GLU A 4 11.93 0.29 5.70
N GLN A 5 11.22 1.37 5.36
CA GLN A 5 9.91 1.68 5.96
C GLN A 5 8.84 0.64 5.61
N LEU A 6 8.88 0.08 4.39
CA LEU A 6 8.01 -1.01 3.99
C LEU A 6 8.25 -2.26 4.85
N ILE A 7 9.52 -2.66 5.00
CA ILE A 7 9.92 -3.81 5.84
C ILE A 7 9.56 -3.58 7.31
N GLN A 8 9.81 -2.38 7.83
CA GLN A 8 9.43 -2.01 9.21
C GLN A 8 7.91 -2.09 9.40
N SER A 9 7.12 -1.62 8.43
CA SER A 9 5.66 -1.67 8.47
C SER A 9 5.14 -3.11 8.39
N SER A 10 5.74 -3.93 7.52
CA SER A 10 5.45 -5.36 7.40
C SER A 10 5.76 -6.10 8.72
N THR A 11 6.90 -5.80 9.34
CA THR A 11 7.29 -6.36 10.64
C THR A 11 6.29 -6.01 11.74
N LYS A 12 5.86 -4.74 11.83
CA LYS A 12 4.82 -4.31 12.79
C LYS A 12 3.51 -5.07 12.58
N LEU A 13 3.13 -5.30 11.32
CA LEU A 13 1.92 -6.01 10.97
C LEU A 13 1.99 -7.51 11.32
N ILE A 14 3.16 -8.14 11.19
CA ILE A 14 3.40 -9.54 11.58
C ILE A 14 3.34 -9.74 13.10
N GLN A 15 3.66 -8.71 13.90
CA GLN A 15 3.55 -8.76 15.36
C GLN A 15 2.08 -8.78 15.85
N VAL A 16 1.13 -8.39 15.00
CA VAL A 16 -0.29 -8.34 15.33
C VAL A 16 -0.97 -9.63 14.89
N GLY A 17 -1.84 -10.16 15.75
CA GLY A 17 -2.59 -11.38 15.45
C GLY A 17 -3.48 -11.25 14.22
N GLU A 18 -3.70 -12.35 13.50
CA GLU A 18 -4.57 -12.37 12.32
C GLU A 18 -6.01 -11.90 12.52
N PRO A 19 -6.69 -12.12 13.67
CA PRO A 19 -8.08 -11.68 13.83
C PRO A 19 -8.20 -10.18 14.09
N ILE A 20 -7.22 -9.57 14.77
CA ILE A 20 -7.26 -8.17 15.22
C ILE A 20 -6.65 -7.17 14.22
N ARG A 21 -5.98 -7.66 13.15
CA ARG A 21 -5.34 -6.80 12.15
C ARG A 21 -6.35 -6.16 11.19
N ASN A 22 -6.08 -4.92 10.79
CA ASN A 22 -6.89 -4.22 9.79
C ASN A 22 -6.69 -4.83 8.38
N PRO A 23 -7.72 -5.38 7.73
CA PRO A 23 -7.58 -6.02 6.41
C PRO A 23 -7.11 -5.06 5.32
N VAL A 24 -7.45 -3.77 5.42
CA VAL A 24 -7.06 -2.75 4.44
C VAL A 24 -5.55 -2.50 4.49
N SER A 25 -4.98 -2.41 5.69
CA SER A 25 -3.54 -2.23 5.89
C SER A 25 -2.76 -3.46 5.41
N VAL A 26 -3.26 -4.67 5.72
CA VAL A 26 -2.68 -5.94 5.27
C VAL A 26 -2.64 -6.01 3.75
N GLN A 27 -3.76 -5.74 3.08
CA GLN A 27 -3.85 -5.79 1.63
C GLN A 27 -2.91 -4.76 0.98
N HIS A 28 -2.84 -3.55 1.54
CA HIS A 28 -1.96 -2.51 1.03
C HIS A 28 -0.48 -2.88 1.11
N ILE A 29 -0.03 -3.42 2.26
CA ILE A 29 1.36 -3.85 2.45
C ILE A 29 1.69 -5.03 1.51
N LYS A 30 0.83 -6.05 1.43
CA LYS A 30 1.02 -7.19 0.52
C LYS A 30 1.12 -6.74 -0.93
N TRP A 31 0.25 -5.84 -1.36
CA TRP A 31 0.27 -5.30 -2.72
C TRP A 31 1.55 -4.50 -2.99
N LEU A 32 2.00 -3.66 -2.04
CA LEU A 32 3.26 -2.93 -2.15
C LEU A 32 4.47 -3.86 -2.23
N GLU A 33 4.51 -4.92 -1.43
CA GLU A 33 5.56 -5.95 -1.47
C GLU A 33 5.58 -6.67 -2.83
N GLN A 34 4.41 -7.02 -3.37
CA GLN A 34 4.30 -7.62 -4.69
C GLN A 34 4.84 -6.66 -5.78
N CYS A 35 4.39 -5.41 -5.81
CA CYS A 35 4.88 -4.43 -6.77
C CYS A 35 6.39 -4.17 -6.65
N TYR A 36 6.93 -4.23 -5.43
CA TYR A 36 8.36 -4.10 -5.19
C TYR A 36 9.13 -5.30 -5.74
N ASN A 37 8.63 -6.52 -5.52
CA ASN A 37 9.23 -7.76 -6.00
C ASN A 37 9.17 -7.87 -7.53
N GLU A 38 8.11 -7.35 -8.16
CA GLU A 38 7.95 -7.29 -9.61
C GLU A 38 8.81 -6.20 -10.28
N GLY A 39 9.49 -5.33 -9.51
CA GLY A 39 10.37 -4.28 -10.04
C GLY A 39 9.62 -3.11 -10.71
N LEU A 40 8.30 -3.01 -10.49
CA LEU A 40 7.44 -1.98 -11.07
C LEU A 40 7.60 -0.61 -10.39
N ILE A 41 8.17 -0.58 -9.18
CA ILE A 41 8.27 0.64 -8.37
C ILE A 41 9.41 1.53 -8.87
N ARG A 42 9.08 2.78 -9.21
CA ARG A 42 10.03 3.82 -9.61
C ARG A 42 10.03 4.95 -8.59
N ARG A 43 11.20 5.56 -8.37
CA ARG A 43 11.39 6.67 -7.43
C ARG A 43 12.01 7.88 -8.12
N LEU A 44 11.43 9.06 -7.86
CA LEU A 44 12.01 10.36 -8.20
C LEU A 44 12.29 11.12 -6.91
N ASN A 45 13.50 11.64 -6.77
CA ASN A 45 13.89 12.49 -5.65
C ASN A 45 14.00 13.94 -6.14
N LEU A 46 13.23 14.84 -5.53
CA LEU A 46 13.19 16.28 -5.78
C LEU A 46 13.85 17.07 -4.62
N GLY A 47 14.72 16.42 -3.84
CA GLY A 47 15.36 16.98 -2.65
C GLY A 47 14.53 16.69 -1.40
N ILE A 48 13.70 17.64 -0.97
CA ILE A 48 12.84 17.52 0.23
C ILE A 48 11.59 16.66 0.00
N LEU A 49 11.20 16.53 -1.27
CA LEU A 49 10.07 15.75 -1.73
C LEU A 49 10.58 14.55 -2.52
N SER A 50 9.96 13.39 -2.33
CA SER A 50 10.18 12.18 -3.12
C SER A 50 8.85 11.70 -3.65
N VAL A 51 8.79 11.18 -4.87
CA VAL A 51 7.57 10.60 -5.44
C VAL A 51 7.87 9.18 -5.88
N ILE A 52 6.91 8.28 -5.62
CA ILE A 52 6.91 6.91 -6.10
C ILE A 52 5.71 6.70 -7.02
N TRP A 53 5.96 6.06 -8.16
CA TRP A 53 4.92 5.61 -9.09
C TRP A 53 5.17 4.18 -9.56
N LEU A 54 4.12 3.57 -10.12
CA LEU A 54 4.20 2.26 -10.75
C LEU A 54 4.39 2.39 -12.26
N ASP A 55 5.37 1.64 -12.75
CA ASP A 55 5.58 1.37 -14.16
C ASP A 55 4.79 0.13 -14.60
N ASN A 56 4.58 -0.05 -15.91
CA ASN A 56 3.89 -1.24 -16.43
C ASN A 56 4.81 -2.46 -16.55
N TYR A 57 6.12 -2.23 -16.61
CA TYR A 57 7.12 -3.24 -16.88
C TYR A 57 8.33 -3.05 -15.97
N ASP A 58 8.96 -4.16 -15.60
CA ASP A 58 10.23 -4.11 -14.91
C ASP A 58 11.32 -3.46 -15.78
N LYS A 59 12.34 -2.88 -15.15
CA LYS A 59 13.46 -2.24 -15.85
C LYS A 59 14.25 -3.22 -16.72
N ASP A 60 14.29 -4.49 -16.32
CA ASP A 60 15.05 -5.52 -17.01
C ASP A 60 14.16 -6.27 -18.03
N CYS A 61 12.90 -5.86 -18.18
CA CYS A 61 11.93 -6.44 -19.10
C CYS A 61 12.15 -5.95 -20.53
N SER A 62 12.76 -6.79 -21.38
CA SER A 62 13.05 -6.50 -22.80
C SER A 62 11.90 -6.82 -23.76
N LEU A 63 10.67 -6.92 -23.27
CA LEU A 63 9.50 -7.15 -24.13
C LEU A 63 9.34 -6.01 -25.14
N TYR A 64 8.99 -6.35 -26.38
CA TYR A 64 8.77 -5.37 -27.45
C TYR A 64 7.78 -4.27 -27.06
N LYS A 65 6.75 -4.61 -26.28
CA LYS A 65 5.76 -3.66 -25.73
C LYS A 65 6.37 -2.64 -24.76
N ALA A 66 7.43 -2.99 -24.04
CA ALA A 66 8.12 -2.10 -23.10
C ALA A 66 9.13 -1.16 -23.81
N VAL A 67 9.72 -1.62 -24.93
CA VAL A 67 10.72 -0.86 -25.69
C VAL A 67 10.07 0.14 -26.66
N CYS A 68 8.90 -0.19 -27.22
CA CYS A 68 8.24 0.63 -28.24
C CYS A 68 7.79 2.00 -27.69
N PRO A 69 8.30 3.14 -28.21
CA PRO A 69 7.97 4.49 -27.72
C PRO A 69 6.48 4.84 -27.85
N TYR A 70 5.79 4.26 -28.84
CA TYR A 70 4.38 4.50 -29.11
C TYR A 70 3.43 3.78 -28.14
N LEU A 71 3.92 2.76 -27.43
CA LEU A 71 3.18 2.08 -26.36
C LEU A 71 3.48 2.66 -24.97
N LYS A 72 4.40 3.64 -24.87
CA LYS A 72 4.70 4.25 -23.58
C LYS A 72 3.48 4.99 -23.03
N PRO A 73 3.23 4.91 -21.71
CA PRO A 73 2.10 5.58 -21.10
C PRO A 73 2.16 7.08 -21.39
N ARG A 74 1.02 7.64 -21.81
CA ARG A 74 0.86 9.05 -22.09
C ARG A 74 1.08 9.83 -20.79
N PHE A 75 1.84 10.93 -20.82
CA PHE A 75 2.07 11.77 -19.63
C PHE A 75 0.78 12.21 -18.91
N VAL A 76 -0.34 12.26 -19.65
CA VAL A 76 -1.67 12.60 -19.11
C VAL A 76 -2.14 11.58 -18.05
N THR A 77 -1.86 10.28 -18.20
CA THR A 77 -2.29 9.24 -17.24
C THR A 77 -1.26 8.95 -16.15
N PHE A 78 -0.21 9.77 -16.05
CA PHE A 78 0.85 9.58 -15.06
C PHE A 78 0.35 9.80 -13.62
N HIS A 79 -0.58 10.73 -13.41
CA HIS A 79 -1.09 11.08 -12.08
C HIS A 79 -1.85 9.92 -11.40
N GLU A 80 -2.52 9.07 -12.17
CA GLU A 80 -3.25 7.90 -11.66
C GLU A 80 -2.31 6.79 -11.15
N ARG A 81 -1.03 6.83 -11.54
CA ARG A 81 -0.02 5.80 -11.23
C ARG A 81 0.84 6.15 -10.02
N ILE A 82 0.61 7.32 -9.42
CA ILE A 82 1.33 7.77 -8.23
C ILE A 82 0.87 6.90 -7.06
N VAL A 83 1.82 6.20 -6.46
CA VAL A 83 1.56 5.32 -5.32
C VAL A 83 1.69 6.09 -4.02
N ASP A 84 2.80 6.82 -3.85
CA ASP A 84 3.05 7.53 -2.61
C ASP A 84 3.95 8.75 -2.83
N VAL A 85 3.77 9.73 -1.95
CA VAL A 85 4.56 10.95 -1.88
C VAL A 85 5.30 10.93 -0.55
N GLY A 86 6.62 10.98 -0.66
CA GLY A 86 7.54 11.14 0.45
C GLY A 86 7.82 12.62 0.72
N PHE A 87 7.76 13.02 1.99
CA PHE A 87 8.23 14.32 2.44
C PHE A 87 9.13 14.13 3.66
N LEU A 88 10.32 14.73 3.63
CA LEU A 88 11.34 14.56 4.69
C LEU A 88 11.59 13.08 5.02
N ASP A 89 11.81 12.28 3.98
CA ASP A 89 12.00 10.82 4.03
C ASP A 89 10.84 10.03 4.67
N LYS A 90 9.67 10.62 4.93
CA LYS A 90 8.47 9.92 5.41
C LYS A 90 7.45 9.77 4.29
N TRP A 91 6.94 8.56 4.12
CA TRP A 91 5.93 8.23 3.10
C TRP A 91 4.52 8.47 3.64
N TRP A 92 3.79 9.40 3.02
CA TRP A 92 2.53 9.89 3.55
C TRP A 92 1.40 8.86 3.46
N LEU A 93 1.23 8.20 2.31
CA LEU A 93 0.17 7.22 2.13
C LEU A 93 0.44 5.98 2.96
N LEU A 94 1.67 5.46 2.96
CA LEU A 94 2.08 4.33 3.78
C LEU A 94 1.80 4.60 5.27
N LYS A 95 2.21 5.77 5.77
CA LYS A 95 1.95 6.17 7.16
C LYS A 95 0.44 6.27 7.46
N ARG A 96 -0.34 6.83 6.53
CA ARG A 96 -1.79 6.96 6.69
C ARG A 96 -2.49 5.60 6.74
N LYS A 97 -2.06 4.66 5.88
CA LYS A 97 -2.63 3.29 5.83
C LYS A 97 -2.18 2.42 7.00
N MET A 98 -1.04 2.72 7.61
CA MET A 98 -0.52 2.03 8.80
C MET A 98 -0.91 2.70 10.13
N LYS A 99 -1.82 3.68 10.14
CA LYS A 99 -2.18 4.40 11.39
C LYS A 99 -2.93 3.49 12.37
N ASP A 100 -3.96 2.80 11.89
CA ASP A 100 -4.88 1.97 12.68
C ASP A 100 -4.80 0.51 12.16
N TYR A 101 -3.59 -0.03 12.11
CA TYR A 101 -3.30 -1.35 11.52
C TYR A 101 -3.65 -2.52 12.46
N ASP A 102 -3.82 -2.23 13.74
CA ASP A 102 -4.13 -3.12 14.86
C ASP A 102 -5.60 -3.09 15.28
N ILE A 103 -6.45 -2.37 14.52
CA ILE A 103 -7.88 -2.26 14.76
C ILE A 103 -8.63 -2.95 13.61
N ASN A 104 -9.35 -4.03 13.92
CA ASN A 104 -10.27 -4.66 12.98
C ASN A 104 -11.72 -4.26 13.28
N GLU A 105 -12.25 -3.29 12.53
CA GLU A 105 -13.66 -2.84 12.67
C GLU A 105 -14.69 -3.96 12.51
N ALA A 106 -14.35 -5.02 11.76
CA ALA A 106 -15.24 -6.16 11.56
C ALA A 106 -15.55 -6.88 12.88
N GLU A 107 -14.58 -6.98 13.80
CA GLU A 107 -14.79 -7.62 15.11
C GLU A 107 -15.84 -6.87 15.93
N PHE A 108 -15.77 -5.54 15.94
CA PHE A 108 -16.71 -4.70 16.68
C PHE A 108 -18.12 -4.75 16.10
N SER A 109 -18.25 -4.83 14.77
CA SER A 109 -19.56 -4.93 14.12
C SER A 109 -20.33 -6.21 14.51
N VAL A 110 -19.64 -7.35 14.65
CA VAL A 110 -20.24 -8.62 15.07
C VAL A 110 -20.71 -8.55 16.53
N VAL A 111 -19.91 -7.94 17.41
CA VAL A 111 -20.26 -7.77 18.83
C VAL A 111 -21.51 -6.90 19.00
N GLN A 112 -21.65 -5.82 18.22
CA GLN A 112 -22.85 -4.96 18.29
C GLN A 112 -24.13 -5.72 17.86
N ILE A 113 -24.02 -6.58 16.84
CA ILE A 113 -25.15 -7.39 16.36
C ILE A 113 -25.56 -8.44 17.40
N ALA A 114 -24.59 -9.07 18.07
CA ALA A 114 -24.86 -10.02 19.15
C ALA A 114 -25.60 -9.34 20.31
N ASN A 115 -25.07 -8.21 20.80
CA ASN A 115 -25.69 -7.46 21.89
C ASN A 115 -27.12 -7.00 21.56
N ASN A 116 -27.38 -6.59 20.32
CA ASN A 116 -28.71 -6.13 19.91
C ASN A 116 -29.73 -7.28 19.84
N ARG A 117 -29.30 -8.51 19.53
CA ARG A 117 -30.18 -9.69 19.55
C ARG A 117 -30.59 -10.07 20.98
N ASP A 118 -29.67 -9.94 21.93
CA ASP A 118 -29.95 -10.25 23.34
C ASP A 118 -30.97 -9.26 23.94
N THR A 119 -30.94 -7.99 23.51
CA THR A 119 -31.93 -6.97 23.94
C THR A 119 -33.32 -7.12 23.33
N ILE A 120 -33.48 -7.81 22.20
CA ILE A 120 -34.79 -8.02 21.55
C ILE A 120 -35.47 -9.30 22.07
N SER A 121 -34.71 -10.15 22.77
CA SER A 121 -35.15 -11.46 23.28
C SER A 121 -35.73 -11.39 24.70
N THR A 122 -35.83 -10.19 25.30
CA THR A 122 -36.40 -9.93 26.64
C THR A 122 -37.57 -8.97 26.51
#